data_AF-A0A396K4I8-F1
#
_entry.id   AF-A0A396K4I8-F1
#
_cell.length_a   1.000
_cell.length_b   1.000
_cell.length_c   1.000
_cell.angle_alpha   90.00
_cell.angle_beta   90.00
_cell.angle_gamma   90.00
#
_symmetry.space_group_name_H-M   'P 1'
#
loop_
_entity.id
_entity.type
_entity.pdbx_description
1 polymer ?
#
loop_
_entity_poly.entity_id
_entity_poly.type
_entity_poly.pdbx_seq_one_letter_code
_entity_poly.pdbx_strand_id
1 'polypeptide(L)' 'MNPDDYRPDIVHQALLAILSSALCLAGRVSAIFIRTGEGILIKVDPQTRIPKTFGNFCNMMGKLSFSSTHEMYYHSWL' A
#
# COMPACT_ATOMS: atom_id res chain seq x y z
N MET A 1 -20.20 13.21 -0.33
CA MET A 1 -19.22 12.21 -0.79
C MET A 1 -20.00 11.04 -1.37
N ASN A 2 -19.75 10.66 -2.62
CA ASN A 2 -20.35 9.45 -3.17
C ASN A 2 -19.56 8.25 -2.64
N PRO A 3 -20.20 7.24 -2.00
CA PRO A 3 -19.51 6.01 -1.61
C PRO A 3 -18.72 5.36 -2.76
N ASP A 4 -19.17 5.53 -4.01
CA ASP A 4 -18.49 5.01 -5.20
C ASP A 4 -17.10 5.64 -5.44
N ASP A 5 -16.83 6.81 -4.85
CA ASP A 5 -15.52 7.48 -4.94
C ASP A 5 -14.46 6.75 -4.09
N TYR A 6 -14.87 5.89 -3.15
CA TYR A 6 -13.98 5.14 -2.27
C TYR A 6 -13.71 3.74 -2.82
N ARG A 7 -12.61 3.63 -3.59
CA ARG A 7 -12.21 2.39 -4.28
C ARG A 7 -10.85 1.84 -3.80
N PRO A 8 -10.72 1.43 -2.53
CA PRO A 8 -9.47 0.87 -2.01
C PRO A 8 -9.08 -0.45 -2.68
N ASP A 9 -10.02 -1.15 -3.35
CA ASP A 9 -9.77 -2.35 -4.14
C ASP A 9 -8.84 -2.08 -5.33
N ILE A 10 -8.96 -0.91 -5.97
CA ILE A 10 -8.09 -0.51 -7.08
C ILE A 10 -6.65 -0.40 -6.60
N VAL A 11 -6.43 0.28 -5.48
CA VAL A 11 -5.10 0.44 -4.87
C VAL A 11 -4.53 -0.92 -4.45
N HIS A 12 -5.36 -1.79 -3.87
CA HIS A 12 -4.97 -3.15 -3.48
C HIS A 12 -4.44 -3.95 -4.67
N GLN A 13 -5.20 -3.99 -5.77
CA GLN A 13 -4.81 -4.73 -6.97
C GLN A 13 -3.57 -4.12 -7.65
N ALA A 14 -3.49 -2.79 -7.72
CA ALA A 14 -2.33 -2.11 -8.26
C ALA A 14 -1.05 -2.43 -7.47
N LEU A 15 -1.11 -2.41 -6.14
CA LEU A 15 0.03 -2.77 -5.29
C LEU A 15 0.48 -4.21 -5.50
N LEU A 16 -0.46 -5.16 -5.54
CA LEU A 16 -0.14 -6.56 -5.82
C LEU A 16 0.54 -6.72 -7.18
N ALA A 17 0.01 -6.06 -8.22
CA ALA A 17 0.58 -6.09 -9.56
C ALA A 17 2.00 -5.51 -9.60
N ILE A 18 2.22 -4.33 -9.02
CA ILE A 18 3.53 -3.68 -8.97
C ILE A 18 4.55 -4.54 -8.23
N LEU A 19 4.20 -5.05 -7.05
CA LEU A 19 5.12 -5.84 -6.21
C LEU A 19 5.45 -7.21 -6.82
N SER A 20 4.54 -7.76 -7.62
CA SER A 20 4.79 -9.00 -8.39
C SER A 20 5.50 -8.76 -9.74
N SER A 21 5.70 -7.51 -10.15
CA SER A 21 6.27 -7.19 -11.45
C SER A 21 7.75 -7.59 -11.54
N ALA A 22 8.22 -7.93 -12.74
CA ALA A 22 9.62 -8.25 -12.98
C ALA A 22 10.57 -7.12 -12.56
N LEU A 23 10.13 -5.85 -12.67
CA LEU A 23 10.92 -4.69 -12.22
C LEU A 23 11.10 -4.68 -10.70
N CYS A 24 10.03 -4.93 -9.94
CA CYS A 24 10.10 -4.97 -8.49
C CYS A 24 10.95 -6.16 -8.01
N LEU A 25 10.75 -7.33 -8.62
CA LEU A 25 11.54 -8.54 -8.33
C LEU A 25 13.01 -8.39 -8.71
N ALA A 26 13.34 -7.62 -9.75
CA ALA A 26 14.70 -7.30 -10.15
C ALA A 26 15.35 -6.18 -9.30
N GLY A 27 14.67 -5.69 -8.25
CA GLY A 27 15.18 -4.63 -7.38
C GLY A 27 15.29 -3.26 -8.06
N ARG A 28 14.53 -3.02 -9.14
CA ARG A 28 14.60 -1.78 -9.93
C ARG A 28 13.53 -0.75 -9.56
N VAL A 29 12.62 -1.10 -8.65
CA VAL A 29 11.68 -0.16 -8.04
C VAL A 29 12.31 0.31 -6.75
N SER A 30 12.55 1.61 -6.60
CA SER A 30 13.17 2.19 -5.40
C SER A 30 12.14 2.52 -4.32
N ALA A 31 10.95 2.97 -4.72
CA ALA A 31 9.84 3.27 -3.83
C ALA A 31 8.52 3.25 -4.60
N ILE A 32 7.44 2.96 -3.88
CA ILE A 32 6.07 3.08 -4.38
C ILE A 32 5.38 4.15 -3.53
N PHE A 33 4.65 5.07 -4.16
CA PHE A 33 3.94 6.14 -3.45
C PHE A 33 2.45 6.09 -3.73
N ILE A 34 1.65 6.18 -2.67
CA ILE A 34 0.19 6.27 -2.74
C ILE A 34 -0.19 7.66 -2.24
N ARG A 35 -0.91 8.42 -3.05
CA ARG A 35 -1.47 9.72 -2.65
C ARG A 35 -2.98 9.58 -2.49
N THR A 36 -3.49 9.85 -1.31
CA THR A 36 -4.94 9.82 -1.04
C THR A 36 -5.60 11.11 -1.55
N GLY A 37 -6.93 11.08 -1.71
CA GLY A 37 -7.71 12.28 -2.07
C GLY A 37 -7.61 13.41 -1.03
N GLU A 38 -7.27 13.07 0.21
CA GLU A 38 -7.06 14.01 1.32
C GLU A 38 -5.64 14.62 1.34
N GLY A 39 -4.79 14.26 0.37
CA GLY A 39 -3.44 14.78 0.24
C GLY A 39 -2.38 14.06 1.09
N ILE A 40 -2.75 12.97 1.77
CA ILE A 40 -1.81 12.12 2.51
C ILE A 40 -0.94 11.36 1.50
N LEU A 41 0.38 11.39 1.70
CA LEU A 41 1.35 10.64 0.92
C LEU A 41 1.88 9.47 1.74
N ILE A 42 1.68 8.25 1.25
CA ILE A 42 2.15 7.02 1.89
C ILE A 42 3.25 6.45 1.01
N LYS A 43 4.46 6.32 1.58
CA LYS A 43 5.57 5.59 0.94
C LYS A 43 5.47 4.11 1.31
N VAL A 44 5.51 3.24 0.30
CA VAL A 44 5.52 1.78 0.44
C VAL A 44 6.88 1.25 0.00
N ASP A 45 7.55 0.50 0.88
CA ASP A 45 8.80 -0.18 0.56
C ASP A 45 8.53 -1.30 -0.49
N PRO A 46 9.32 -1.41 -1.57
CA PRO A 46 9.19 -2.49 -2.56
C PRO A 46 9.30 -3.92 -2.00
N GLN A 47 9.83 -4.10 -0.80
CA GLN A 47 9.89 -5.37 -0.07
C GLN A 47 8.68 -5.61 0.85
N THR A 48 7.75 -4.65 0.93
CA THR A 48 6.55 -4.75 1.77
C THR A 48 5.68 -5.92 1.32
N ARG A 49 5.30 -6.77 2.28
CA ARG A 49 4.35 -7.86 2.03
C ARG A 49 2.92 -7.36 2.14
N ILE A 50 2.32 -7.00 1.01
CA ILE A 50 0.91 -6.60 0.96
C ILE A 50 0.00 -7.83 1.16
N PRO A 51 -0.99 -7.76 2.07
CA PRO A 51 -1.95 -8.85 2.26
C PRO A 51 -2.69 -9.17 0.95
N LYS A 52 -2.75 -10.46 0.58
CA LYS A 52 -3.43 -10.90 -0.65
C LYS A 52 -4.95 -10.81 -0.56
N THR A 53 -5.52 -10.93 0.64
CA THR A 53 -6.96 -10.80 0.84
C THR A 53 -7.32 -9.33 1.09
N PHE A 54 -8.37 -8.86 0.41
CA PHE A 54 -8.79 -7.47 0.47
C PHE A 54 -9.17 -7.02 1.89
N GLY A 55 -9.86 -7.87 2.67
CA GLY A 55 -10.20 -7.55 4.06
C GLY A 55 -8.98 -7.31 4.96
N ASN A 56 -7.92 -8.12 4.82
CA ASN A 56 -6.69 -7.92 5.59
C ASN A 56 -5.91 -6.68 5.12
N PHE A 57 -5.97 -6.38 3.81
CA PHE A 57 -5.42 -5.14 3.28
C PHE A 57 -6.13 -3.92 3.88
N CYS A 58 -7.46 -3.90 3.91
CA CYS A 58 -8.24 -2.83 4.54
C CYS A 58 -7.91 -2.67 6.03
N ASN A 59 -7.81 -3.78 6.77
CA ASN A 59 -7.42 -3.74 8.19
C ASN A 59 -6.02 -3.18 8.41
N MET A 60 -5.07 -3.51 7.53
CA MET A 60 -3.72 -2.95 7.56
C MET A 60 -3.74 -1.45 7.28
N MET A 61 -4.40 -1.02 6.20
CA MET A 61 -4.47 0.39 5.81
C MET A 61 -5.19 1.24 6.86
N GLY A 62 -6.26 0.71 7.46
CA GLY A 62 -6.98 1.38 8.53
C GLY A 62 -6.11 1.70 9.75
N LYS A 63 -5.14 0.83 10.11
CA LYS A 63 -4.21 1.09 11.22
C LYS A 63 -3.22 2.21 10.92
N LEU A 64 -2.86 2.41 9.66
CA LEU A 64 -1.86 3.41 9.25
C LEU A 64 -2.41 4.82 9.31
N SER A 65 -3.68 5.01 8.89
CA SER A 65 -4.32 6.32 8.87
C SER A 65 -4.41 7.00 10.26
N PHE A 66 -4.21 6.26 11.35
CA PHE A 66 -4.21 6.81 12.71
C PHE A 66 -2.82 7.18 13.26
N SER A 67 -1.72 6.88 12.54
CA SER A 67 -0.35 7.15 13.01
C SER A 67 0.25 8.37 12.31
N SER A 68 0.71 9.36 13.08
CA SER A 68 1.11 10.70 12.61
C SER A 68 2.36 10.78 11.70
N THR A 69 2.99 9.66 11.31
CA THR A 69 4.15 9.61 10.42
C THR A 69 3.99 8.44 9.44
N HIS A 70 3.73 8.71 8.16
CA HIS A 70 3.27 7.71 7.18
C HIS A 70 4.41 7.18 6.27
N GLU A 71 5.37 6.46 6.84
CA GLU A 71 6.24 5.54 6.08
C GLU A 71 5.86 4.09 6.40
N MET A 72 5.54 3.30 5.37
CA MET A 72 5.26 1.87 5.53
C MET A 72 6.57 1.08 5.60
N TYR A 73 7.07 0.85 6.81
CA TYR A 73 8.10 -0.15 7.06
C TYR A 73 7.48 -1.37 7.74
N TYR A 74 7.35 -2.47 6.98
CA TYR A 74 7.09 -3.79 7.54
C TYR A 74 8.40 -4.58 7.58
N HIS A 75 9.33 -4.18 8.45
CA HIS A 75 10.47 -5.01 8.82
C HIS A 75 10.25 -5.56 10.24
N SER A 76 10.20 -6.89 10.34
CA SER A 76 10.16 -7.72 11.56
C SER A 76 8.79 -8.09 12.13
N TRP A 77 8.16 -9.09 11.50
CA TRP A 77 7.59 -10.24 12.21
C TRP A 77 8.18 -11.52 11.60
N LEU A 78 9.45 -11.76 11.92
CA LEU A 78 9.95 -13.06 12.39
C LEU A 78 10.30 -12.87 13.86
#